data_AF-M3EXF3-F1
#
_entry.id   AF-M3EXF3-F1
#
_cell.length_a   1.000
_cell.length_b   1.000
_cell.length_c   1.000
_cell.angle_alpha   90.00
_cell.angle_beta   90.00
_cell.angle_gamma   90.00
#
_symmetry.space_group_name_H-M   'P 1'
#
loop_
_entity.id
_entity.type
_entity.pdbx_description
1 polymer ?
#
loop_
_entity_poly.entity_id
_entity_poly.type
_entity_poly.pdbx_seq_one_letter_code
_entity_poly.pdbx_strand_id
1 'polypeptide(L)'
;MKRTIHRIHFRDSRETFPLDSESVDLVLTSPPYPMIEMWDELFFGFSREIQKNFLIDPNLSYEQMHFELDKVWRESFRVLKNGGFLVINIGDATRNTAFGFRIYMNHARILQGCNSIGFQSLPGILWKKQTNSPTKFMGSGTLPAGAYVTLEHEHILIFRKNNRRKFSTKSERLSRMESAFFWEERNFWFTDVWDFKGKNKV
;
A
#
# COMPACT_ATOMS: atom_id res chain seq x y z
N MET A 1 -14.12 28.91 11.68
CA MET A 1 -14.15 27.48 11.34
C MET A 1 -13.40 27.29 10.02
N LYS A 2 -12.33 26.47 9.97
CA LYS A 2 -11.61 26.23 8.71
C LYS A 2 -12.54 25.46 7.76
N ARG A 3 -12.87 26.02 6.59
CA ARG A 3 -13.69 25.35 5.57
C ARG A 3 -12.79 24.48 4.72
N THR A 4 -13.15 23.21 4.54
CA THR A 4 -12.47 22.29 3.63
C THR A 4 -13.34 22.02 2.41
N ILE A 5 -12.70 21.68 1.28
CA ILE A 5 -13.38 21.31 0.04
C ILE A 5 -12.98 19.87 -0.27
N HIS A 6 -13.98 19.02 -0.50
CA HIS A 6 -13.81 17.59 -0.75
C HIS A 6 -14.35 17.29 -2.14
N ARG A 7 -13.61 16.52 -2.93
CA ARG A 7 -13.99 16.14 -4.30
C ARG A 7 -13.78 14.64 -4.48
N ILE A 8 -14.77 13.98 -5.07
CA ILE A 8 -14.73 12.55 -5.37
C ILE A 8 -14.82 12.41 -6.89
N HIS A 9 -13.92 11.63 -7.47
CA HIS A 9 -13.86 11.36 -8.90
C HIS A 9 -14.03 9.85 -9.13
N PHE A 10 -15.10 9.45 -9.81
CA PHE A 10 -15.35 8.06 -10.18
C PHE A 10 -14.58 7.74 -11.48
N ARG A 11 -13.34 7.29 -11.33
CA ARG A 11 -12.42 7.06 -12.44
C ARG A 11 -11.46 5.91 -12.15
N ASP A 12 -10.84 5.41 -13.20
CA ASP A 12 -9.72 4.50 -13.09
C ASP A 12 -8.45 5.26 -12.66
N SER A 13 -7.82 4.85 -11.56
CA SER A 13 -6.62 5.49 -11.03
C SER A 13 -5.34 5.17 -11.83
N ARG A 14 -5.41 4.24 -12.80
CA ARG A 14 -4.33 3.92 -13.74
C ARG A 14 -4.19 4.98 -14.83
N GLU A 15 -5.23 5.77 -15.06
CA GLU A 15 -5.22 6.90 -16.00
C GLU A 15 -4.59 8.15 -15.39
N THR A 16 -4.24 9.12 -16.23
CA THR A 16 -3.84 10.45 -15.75
C THR A 16 -4.99 11.10 -15.00
N PHE A 17 -4.71 11.43 -13.74
CA PHE A 17 -5.64 12.09 -12.84
C PHE A 17 -5.69 13.60 -13.14
N PRO A 18 -6.87 14.26 -13.08
CA PRO A 18 -7.02 15.68 -13.43
C PRO A 18 -6.50 16.61 -12.33
N LEU A 19 -5.25 16.40 -11.93
CA LEU A 19 -4.48 17.21 -11.00
C LEU A 19 -3.16 17.59 -11.68
N ASP A 20 -2.72 18.82 -11.41
CA ASP A 20 -1.44 19.29 -11.87
C ASP A 20 -0.30 18.46 -11.27
N SER A 21 0.80 18.35 -12.00
CA SER A 21 2.02 17.77 -11.45
C SER A 21 2.47 18.56 -10.23
N GLU A 22 3.02 17.89 -9.22
CA GLU A 22 3.48 18.52 -7.98
C GLU A 22 2.42 19.38 -7.24
N SER A 23 1.16 18.95 -7.25
CA SER A 23 0.06 19.63 -6.57
C SER A 23 -0.38 18.97 -5.25
N VAL A 24 0.00 17.71 -5.03
CA VAL A 24 -0.47 16.88 -3.89
C VAL A 24 0.60 16.79 -2.80
N ASP A 25 0.19 16.95 -1.55
CA ASP A 25 1.10 16.88 -0.39
C ASP A 25 1.32 15.46 0.14
N LEU A 26 0.28 14.63 0.13
CA LEU A 26 0.22 13.26 0.64
C LEU A 26 -0.72 12.43 -0.24
N VAL A 27 -0.27 11.24 -0.63
CA VAL A 27 -1.13 10.17 -1.16
C VAL A 27 -1.16 9.07 -0.12
N LEU A 28 -2.35 8.71 0.37
CA LEU A 28 -2.58 7.61 1.30
C LEU A 28 -3.57 6.65 0.66
N THR A 29 -3.23 5.38 0.56
CA THR A 29 -4.09 4.39 -0.10
C THR A 29 -3.87 2.96 0.42
N SER A 30 -4.80 2.10 0.06
CA SER A 30 -4.75 0.64 0.20
C SER A 30 -5.21 0.07 -1.15
N PRO A 31 -4.29 -0.39 -2.04
CA PRO A 31 -4.67 -0.82 -3.37
C PRO A 31 -5.51 -2.11 -3.34
N PRO A 32 -6.06 -2.55 -4.48
CA PRO A 32 -6.42 -3.95 -4.66
C PRO A 32 -5.19 -4.83 -4.46
N TYR A 33 -5.31 -5.95 -3.72
CA TYR A 33 -4.17 -6.78 -3.36
C TYR A 33 -3.99 -7.89 -4.40
N PRO A 34 -2.88 -7.93 -5.16
CA PRO A 34 -2.62 -9.02 -6.09
C PRO A 34 -2.68 -10.37 -5.38
N MET A 35 -3.26 -11.35 -6.06
CA MET A 35 -3.45 -12.73 -5.60
C MET A 35 -4.43 -12.95 -4.44
N ILE A 36 -5.11 -11.93 -3.94
CA ILE A 36 -6.27 -12.11 -3.04
C ILE A 36 -7.54 -12.28 -3.88
N GLU A 37 -8.29 -13.35 -3.61
CA GLU A 37 -9.43 -13.81 -4.43
C GLU A 37 -10.49 -12.75 -4.69
N MET A 38 -10.79 -11.92 -3.68
CA MET A 38 -11.74 -10.81 -3.78
C MET A 38 -11.38 -9.80 -4.89
N TRP A 39 -10.11 -9.71 -5.29
CA TRP A 39 -9.64 -8.77 -6.32
C TRP A 39 -9.41 -9.42 -7.69
N ASP A 40 -9.64 -10.73 -7.82
CA ASP A 40 -9.35 -11.46 -9.06
C ASP A 40 -10.13 -10.88 -10.25
N GLU A 41 -11.45 -10.70 -10.12
CA GLU A 41 -12.29 -10.15 -11.18
C GLU A 41 -11.83 -8.77 -11.64
N LEU A 42 -11.39 -7.92 -10.70
CA LEU A 42 -10.87 -6.60 -11.00
C LEU A 42 -9.61 -6.69 -11.86
N PHE A 43 -8.62 -7.48 -11.43
CA PHE A 43 -7.37 -7.63 -12.17
C PHE A 43 -7.55 -8.36 -13.51
N PHE A 44 -8.42 -9.36 -13.57
CA PHE A 44 -8.77 -10.05 -14.82
C PHE A 44 -9.50 -9.12 -15.79
N GLY A 45 -10.31 -8.18 -15.28
CA GLY A 45 -10.93 -7.11 -16.06
C GLY A 45 -9.92 -6.12 -16.66
N PHE A 46 -8.72 -5.99 -16.09
CA PHE A 46 -7.68 -5.10 -16.62
C PHE A 46 -6.94 -5.66 -17.84
N SER A 47 -6.78 -6.99 -17.91
CA SER A 47 -6.11 -7.65 -19.03
C SER A 47 -6.49 -9.13 -19.11
N ARG A 48 -6.91 -9.57 -20.30
CA ARG A 48 -7.20 -10.99 -20.58
C ARG A 48 -5.98 -11.89 -20.35
N GLU A 49 -4.77 -11.38 -20.54
CA GLU A 49 -3.54 -12.14 -20.33
C GLU A 49 -3.32 -12.46 -18.85
N ILE A 50 -3.72 -11.56 -17.92
CA ILE A 50 -3.65 -11.85 -16.47
C ILE A 50 -4.51 -13.08 -16.18
N GLN A 51 -5.76 -13.08 -16.63
CA GLN A 51 -6.68 -14.21 -16.41
C GLN A 51 -6.14 -15.52 -17.01
N LYS A 52 -5.64 -15.47 -18.25
CA LYS A 52 -5.11 -16.63 -18.93
C LYS A 52 -3.87 -17.18 -18.21
N ASN A 53 -2.94 -16.31 -17.84
CA ASN A 53 -1.69 -16.69 -17.19
C ASN A 53 -1.93 -17.20 -15.77
N PHE A 54 -2.98 -16.75 -15.08
CA PHE A 54 -3.29 -17.21 -13.73
C PHE A 54 -3.36 -18.74 -13.61
N LEU A 55 -3.83 -19.43 -14.65
CA LEU A 55 -3.96 -20.89 -14.66
C LEU A 55 -2.65 -21.63 -15.04
N ILE A 56 -1.77 -21.01 -15.83
CA ILE A 56 -0.60 -21.66 -16.43
C ILE A 56 0.73 -21.20 -15.81
N ASP A 57 0.81 -19.94 -15.39
CA ASP A 57 1.93 -19.33 -14.68
C ASP A 57 1.42 -18.21 -13.76
N PRO A 58 1.01 -18.56 -12.52
CA PRO A 58 0.58 -17.59 -11.53
C PRO A 58 1.63 -16.52 -11.19
N ASN A 59 2.93 -16.78 -11.39
CA ASN A 59 3.97 -15.75 -11.19
C ASN A 59 3.86 -14.65 -12.22
N LEU A 60 3.68 -15.04 -13.48
CA LEU A 60 3.51 -14.09 -14.56
C LEU A 60 2.24 -13.26 -14.35
N SER A 61 1.14 -13.90 -13.96
CA SER A 61 -0.09 -13.19 -13.60
C SER A 61 0.13 -12.21 -12.44
N TYR A 62 0.85 -12.62 -11.39
CA TYR A 62 1.21 -11.78 -10.25
C TYR A 62 2.01 -10.53 -10.69
N GLU A 63 3.04 -10.69 -11.51
CA GLU A 63 3.81 -9.57 -12.03
C GLU A 63 2.98 -8.64 -12.91
N GLN A 64 2.09 -9.19 -13.74
CA GLN A 64 1.18 -8.41 -14.58
C GLN A 64 0.18 -7.60 -13.75
N MET A 65 -0.35 -8.14 -12.64
CA MET A 65 -1.17 -7.39 -11.70
C MET A 65 -0.39 -6.21 -11.09
N HIS A 66 0.88 -6.43 -10.73
CA HIS A 66 1.75 -5.34 -10.23
C HIS A 66 2.08 -4.30 -11.30
N PHE A 67 2.20 -4.67 -12.58
CA PHE A 67 2.35 -3.69 -13.66
C PHE A 67 1.14 -2.76 -13.80
N GLU A 68 -0.07 -3.23 -13.50
CA GLU A 68 -1.26 -2.38 -13.44
C GLU A 68 -1.18 -1.39 -12.25
N LEU A 69 -0.69 -1.84 -11.10
CA LEU A 69 -0.45 -0.97 -9.94
C LEU A 69 0.69 0.04 -10.20
N ASP A 70 1.74 -0.36 -10.91
CA ASP A 70 2.88 0.50 -11.26
C ASP A 70 2.44 1.74 -12.06
N LYS A 71 1.34 1.66 -12.82
CA LYS A 71 0.73 2.83 -13.50
C LYS A 71 0.23 3.86 -12.48
N VAL A 72 -0.44 3.40 -11.43
CA VAL A 72 -0.95 4.25 -10.33
C VAL A 72 0.20 4.86 -9.53
N TRP A 73 1.29 4.12 -9.32
CA TRP A 73 2.48 4.63 -8.62
C TRP A 73 3.19 5.72 -9.42
N ARG A 74 3.28 5.59 -10.75
CA ARG A 74 3.82 6.64 -11.63
C ARG A 74 2.96 7.90 -11.59
N GLU A 75 1.64 7.73 -11.62
CA GLU A 75 0.73 8.87 -11.53
C GLU A 75 0.80 9.55 -10.16
N SER A 76 0.89 8.77 -9.08
CA SER A 76 1.13 9.27 -7.73
C SER A 76 2.43 10.06 -7.65
N PHE A 77 3.51 9.58 -8.28
CA PHE A 77 4.79 10.29 -8.35
C PHE A 77 4.65 11.61 -9.10
N ARG A 78 3.91 11.65 -10.21
CA ARG A 78 3.68 12.87 -11.00
C ARG A 78 2.98 13.95 -10.17
N VAL A 79 1.87 13.62 -9.53
CA VAL A 79 1.05 14.60 -8.79
C VAL A 79 1.65 15.01 -7.45
N LEU A 80 2.49 14.16 -6.81
CA LEU A 80 3.12 14.50 -5.54
C LEU A 80 4.12 15.65 -5.69
N LYS A 81 4.07 16.59 -4.74
CA LYS A 81 5.08 17.64 -4.55
C LYS A 81 6.44 17.03 -4.23
N ASN A 82 7.51 17.74 -4.55
CA ASN A 82 8.84 17.42 -4.04
C ASN A 82 8.84 17.35 -2.49
N GLY A 83 9.33 16.24 -1.96
CA GLY A 83 9.27 15.92 -0.53
C GLY A 83 7.89 15.54 0.01
N GLY A 84 6.90 15.32 -0.85
CA GLY A 84 5.62 14.70 -0.49
C GLY A 84 5.73 13.21 -0.27
N PHE A 85 4.70 12.65 0.37
CA PHE A 85 4.69 11.27 0.83
C PHE A 85 3.67 10.43 0.07
N LEU A 86 4.07 9.21 -0.28
CA LEU A 86 3.19 8.14 -0.70
C LEU A 86 3.16 7.10 0.42
N VAL A 87 1.98 6.82 0.94
CA VAL A 87 1.75 5.87 2.03
C VAL A 87 0.80 4.79 1.52
N ILE A 88 1.26 3.54 1.52
CA ILE A 88 0.53 2.40 0.97
C ILE A 88 0.35 1.36 2.07
N ASN A 89 -0.90 1.06 2.42
CA ASN A 89 -1.24 -0.09 3.23
C ASN A 89 -1.42 -1.32 2.33
N ILE A 90 -0.65 -2.38 2.54
CA ILE A 90 -0.69 -3.60 1.71
C ILE A 90 -0.43 -4.84 2.55
N GLY A 91 -1.25 -5.87 2.36
CA GLY A 91 -1.01 -7.21 2.87
C GLY A 91 -0.35 -8.09 1.81
N ASP A 92 0.52 -8.99 2.25
CA ASP A 92 0.94 -10.12 1.43
C ASP A 92 -0.23 -11.10 1.25
N ALA A 93 -0.17 -11.89 0.19
CA ALA A 93 -1.26 -12.79 -0.17
C ALA A 93 -0.80 -14.23 -0.07
N THR A 94 -1.48 -15.03 0.74
CA THR A 94 -1.35 -16.50 0.64
C THR A 94 -2.33 -16.99 -0.41
N ARG A 95 -1.89 -17.86 -1.32
CA ARG A 95 -2.75 -18.36 -2.40
C ARG A 95 -2.40 -19.80 -2.76
N ASN A 96 -3.45 -20.61 -2.88
CA ASN A 96 -3.38 -21.92 -3.50
C ASN A 96 -3.58 -21.77 -5.01
N THR A 97 -2.69 -22.38 -5.77
CA THR A 97 -2.76 -22.45 -7.24
C THR A 97 -2.56 -23.89 -7.68
N ALA A 98 -2.64 -24.16 -8.99
CA ALA A 98 -2.29 -25.47 -9.55
C ALA A 98 -0.85 -25.91 -9.22
N PHE A 99 0.03 -24.96 -8.85
CA PHE A 99 1.43 -25.18 -8.49
C PHE A 99 1.65 -25.24 -6.97
N GLY A 100 0.57 -25.29 -6.19
CA GLY A 100 0.61 -25.42 -4.73
C GLY A 100 0.35 -24.12 -3.97
N PHE A 101 0.40 -24.24 -2.64
CA PHE A 101 0.26 -23.16 -1.68
C PHE A 101 1.55 -22.35 -1.60
N ARG A 102 1.45 -21.01 -1.59
CA ARG A 102 2.56 -20.14 -1.24
C ARG A 102 2.10 -18.76 -0.80
N ILE A 103 3.06 -17.96 -0.35
CA ILE A 103 2.89 -16.52 -0.12
C ILE A 103 3.43 -15.71 -1.31
N TYR A 104 2.73 -14.63 -1.65
CA TYR A 104 3.09 -13.64 -2.65
C TYR A 104 3.38 -12.33 -1.92
N MET A 105 4.63 -11.86 -2.04
CA MET A 105 5.18 -10.75 -1.25
C MET A 105 4.84 -9.40 -1.90
N ASN A 106 3.57 -9.03 -1.85
CA ASN A 106 3.05 -7.78 -2.41
C ASN A 106 3.82 -6.55 -1.93
N HIS A 107 4.14 -6.50 -0.64
CA HIS A 107 4.86 -5.35 -0.07
C HIS A 107 6.24 -5.17 -0.70
N ALA A 108 6.98 -6.26 -0.92
CA ALA A 108 8.32 -6.25 -1.49
C ALA A 108 8.29 -5.83 -2.97
N ARG A 109 7.30 -6.31 -3.73
CA ARG A 109 7.17 -5.96 -5.15
C ARG A 109 6.76 -4.50 -5.35
N ILE A 110 5.90 -3.95 -4.48
CA ILE A 110 5.57 -2.51 -4.48
C ILE A 110 6.79 -1.67 -4.07
N LEU A 111 7.55 -2.08 -3.04
CA LEU A 111 8.80 -1.41 -2.66
C LEU A 111 9.76 -1.28 -3.85
N GLN A 112 9.99 -2.39 -4.57
CA GLN A 112 10.85 -2.39 -5.75
C GLN A 112 10.32 -1.49 -6.88
N GLY A 113 9.02 -1.57 -7.19
CA GLY A 113 8.37 -0.77 -8.23
C GLY A 113 8.45 0.74 -7.93
N CYS A 114 8.07 1.15 -6.72
CA CYS A 114 8.15 2.54 -6.27
C CYS A 114 9.59 3.07 -6.28
N ASN A 115 10.57 2.31 -5.79
CA ASN A 115 11.97 2.73 -5.82
C ASN A 115 12.48 2.89 -7.26
N SER A 116 12.08 2.00 -8.17
CA SER A 116 12.43 2.08 -9.60
C SER A 116 11.79 3.28 -10.32
N ILE A 117 10.66 3.78 -9.83
CA ILE A 117 10.01 5.02 -10.31
C ILE A 117 10.78 6.27 -9.83
N GLY A 118 11.53 6.17 -8.73
CA GLY A 118 12.31 7.28 -8.15
C GLY A 118 11.86 7.71 -6.76
N PHE A 119 10.93 6.98 -6.13
CA PHE A 119 10.63 7.20 -4.72
C PHE A 119 11.82 6.78 -3.83
N GLN A 120 11.94 7.43 -2.67
CA GLN A 120 12.84 7.02 -1.60
C GLN A 120 12.04 6.32 -0.50
N SER A 121 12.34 5.05 -0.26
CA SER A 121 11.76 4.30 0.86
C SER A 121 12.20 4.90 2.19
N LEU A 122 11.27 5.02 3.13
CA LEU A 122 11.48 5.41 4.53
C LEU A 122 11.12 4.23 5.44
N PRO A 123 11.46 4.28 6.75
CA PRO A 123 10.94 3.31 7.70
C PRO A 123 9.42 3.20 7.58
N GLY A 124 8.94 1.99 7.31
CA GLY A 124 7.52 1.66 7.26
C GLY A 124 6.99 1.23 8.61
N ILE A 125 5.74 0.77 8.63
CA ILE A 125 5.07 0.31 9.85
C ILE A 125 4.49 -1.08 9.60
N LEU A 126 4.69 -1.99 10.56
CA LEU A 126 4.02 -3.28 10.61
C LEU A 126 2.72 -3.11 11.40
N TRP A 127 1.59 -3.20 10.71
CA TRP A 127 0.29 -3.15 11.36
C TRP A 127 -0.20 -4.56 11.65
N LYS A 128 -0.12 -4.97 12.92
CA LYS A 128 -0.63 -6.23 13.44
C LYS A 128 -2.16 -6.18 13.50
N LYS A 129 -2.80 -6.66 12.45
CA LYS A 129 -4.24 -6.90 12.44
C LYS A 129 -4.49 -8.18 13.21
N GLN A 130 -4.74 -8.04 14.52
CA GLN A 130 -5.12 -9.19 15.35
C GLN A 130 -6.29 -9.92 14.68
N THR A 131 -6.04 -11.14 14.22
CA THR A 131 -7.09 -11.97 13.65
C THR A 131 -8.00 -12.42 14.79
N ASN A 132 -9.31 -12.49 14.56
CA ASN A 132 -10.24 -13.12 15.52
C ASN A 132 -10.14 -14.66 15.47
N SER A 133 -9.19 -15.23 14.71
CA SER A 133 -8.99 -16.67 14.63
C SER A 133 -8.36 -17.19 15.92
N PRO A 134 -8.91 -18.24 16.53
CA PRO A 134 -8.30 -18.87 17.71
C PRO A 134 -6.99 -19.62 17.37
N THR A 135 -6.71 -19.88 16.08
CA THR A 135 -5.54 -20.64 15.63
C THR A 135 -4.43 -19.74 15.07
N LYS A 136 -3.20 -19.95 15.55
CA LYS A 136 -1.98 -19.24 15.13
C LYS A 136 -1.18 -19.95 14.03
N PHE A 137 -1.82 -20.89 13.32
CA PHE A 137 -1.22 -21.62 12.22
C PHE A 137 -2.19 -21.76 11.04
N MET A 138 -1.63 -21.94 9.85
CA MET A 138 -2.32 -22.34 8.63
C MET A 138 -1.89 -23.76 8.22
N GLY A 139 -2.76 -24.51 7.53
CA GLY A 139 -2.43 -25.83 6.99
C GLY A 139 -2.72 -26.99 7.93
N SER A 140 -1.87 -28.03 7.95
CA SER A 140 -2.12 -29.36 8.54
C SER A 140 -2.07 -29.44 10.07
N GLY A 141 -2.44 -28.37 10.79
CA GLY A 141 -2.51 -28.42 12.25
C GLY A 141 -1.14 -28.44 12.92
N THR A 142 -0.92 -29.46 13.77
CA THR A 142 0.31 -29.67 14.53
C THR A 142 1.34 -30.53 13.80
N LEU A 143 1.05 -30.99 12.58
CA LEU A 143 1.94 -31.87 11.82
C LEU A 143 3.06 -31.06 11.13
N PRO A 144 4.32 -31.53 11.21
CA PRO A 144 5.45 -30.86 10.56
C PRO A 144 5.30 -30.88 9.03
N ALA A 145 6.02 -29.97 8.35
CA ALA A 145 6.04 -29.83 6.90
C ALA A 145 4.68 -29.48 6.23
N GLY A 146 3.67 -29.11 7.01
CA GLY A 146 2.41 -28.54 6.50
C GLY A 146 1.74 -27.53 7.42
N ALA A 147 2.36 -27.21 8.56
CA ALA A 147 1.93 -26.16 9.48
C ALA A 147 2.73 -24.86 9.22
N TYR A 148 2.05 -23.78 8.87
CA TYR A 148 2.65 -22.49 8.56
C TYR A 148 2.22 -21.42 9.55
N VAL A 149 3.04 -20.38 9.73
CA VAL A 149 2.67 -19.21 10.54
C VAL A 149 1.48 -18.48 9.90
N THR A 150 0.54 -18.02 10.72
CA THR A 150 -0.56 -17.18 10.22
C THR A 150 -0.04 -15.81 9.81
N LEU A 151 -0.50 -15.29 8.66
CA LEU A 151 -0.26 -13.93 8.26
C LEU A 151 -1.20 -12.98 9.03
N GLU A 152 -0.69 -12.33 10.07
CA GLU A 152 -1.46 -11.45 10.96
C GLU A 152 -1.04 -9.97 10.90
N HIS A 153 -0.35 -9.58 9.83
CA HIS A 153 0.08 -8.20 9.65
C HIS A 153 -0.07 -7.73 8.22
N GLU A 154 -0.19 -6.41 8.09
CA GLU A 154 -0.03 -5.69 6.84
C GLU A 154 1.15 -4.71 6.97
N HIS A 155 1.68 -4.32 5.83
CA HIS A 155 2.75 -3.34 5.71
C HIS A 155 2.15 -1.98 5.36
N ILE A 156 2.48 -0.97 6.15
CA ILE A 156 2.31 0.43 5.76
C ILE A 156 3.67 0.89 5.23
N LEU A 157 3.77 0.89 3.91
CA LEU A 157 4.94 1.36 3.18
C LEU A 157 4.91 2.88 3.13
N ILE A 158 6.04 3.51 3.45
CA ILE A 158 6.18 4.97 3.46
C ILE A 158 7.29 5.35 2.50
N PHE A 159 6.94 6.16 1.51
CA PHE A 159 7.84 6.66 0.50
C PHE A 159 7.86 8.19 0.49
N ARG A 160 8.99 8.76 0.10
CA ARG A 160 9.12 10.20 -0.19
C ARG A 160 9.50 10.41 -1.66
N LYS A 161 8.86 11.37 -2.32
CA LYS A 161 9.31 11.84 -3.64
C LYS A 161 10.55 12.73 -3.47
N ASN A 162 11.68 12.33 -4.07
CA ASN A 162 12.94 13.07 -4.03
C ASN A 162 13.40 13.38 -2.58
N ASN A 163 14.00 14.55 -2.37
CA ASN A 163 14.56 15.00 -1.09
C ASN A 163 13.51 15.61 -0.15
N ARG A 164 13.94 15.98 1.06
CA ARG A 164 13.09 16.64 2.07
C ARG A 164 12.41 17.90 1.48
N ARG A 165 11.13 18.09 1.82
CA ARG A 165 10.37 19.29 1.44
C ARG A 165 11.03 20.54 2.02
N LYS A 166 11.18 21.56 1.17
CA LYS A 166 11.66 22.88 1.57
C LYS A 166 10.46 23.78 1.90
N PHE A 167 10.53 24.50 3.01
CA PHE A 167 9.52 25.48 3.43
C PHE A 167 10.17 26.87 3.33
N SER A 168 10.05 27.45 2.14
CA SER A 168 10.83 28.61 1.72
C SER A 168 10.18 29.93 2.12
N THR A 169 8.85 29.99 2.15
CA THR A 169 8.11 31.21 2.48
C THR A 169 7.78 31.31 3.97
N LYS A 170 7.50 32.54 4.45
CA LYS A 170 7.05 32.76 5.83
C LYS A 170 5.75 32.03 6.12
N SER A 171 4.82 32.01 5.16
CA SER A 171 3.53 31.31 5.30
C SER A 171 3.70 29.80 5.39
N GLU A 172 4.56 29.20 4.55
CA GLU A 172 4.88 27.77 4.61
C GLU A 172 5.50 27.36 5.95
N ARG A 173 6.44 28.17 6.46
CA ARG A 173 7.07 27.92 7.77
C ARG A 173 6.08 28.02 8.91
N LEU A 174 5.18 29.02 8.88
CA LEU A 174 4.12 29.17 9.88
C LEU A 174 3.16 27.98 9.85
N SER A 175 2.69 27.57 8.66
CA SER A 175 1.80 26.42 8.51
C SER A 175 2.44 25.12 9.01
N ARG A 176 3.74 24.93 8.76
CA ARG A 176 4.48 23.78 9.31
C ARG A 176 4.54 23.82 10.83
N MET A 177 4.77 24.99 11.42
CA MET A 177 4.87 25.17 12.86
C MET A 177 3.51 24.94 13.55
N GLU A 178 2.41 25.40 12.93
CA GLU A 178 1.04 25.13 13.38
C GLU A 178 0.62 23.67 13.24
N SER A 179 1.35 22.87 12.44
CA SER A 179 1.13 21.43 12.27
C SER A 179 2.09 20.59 13.12
N ALA A 180 2.78 21.19 14.09
CA ALA A 180 3.70 20.47 14.95
C ALA A 180 2.96 19.47 15.85
N PHE A 181 3.54 18.29 16.01
CA PHE A 181 3.08 17.28 16.96
C PHE A 181 3.64 17.58 18.34
N PHE A 182 2.87 17.29 19.38
CA PHE A 182 3.38 17.28 20.75
C PHE A 182 4.36 16.12 20.95
N TRP A 183 5.24 16.24 21.96
CA TRP A 183 6.30 15.25 22.20
C TRP A 183 5.72 13.85 22.50
N GLU A 184 4.64 13.81 23.26
CA GLU A 184 3.92 12.60 23.65
C GLU A 184 3.26 11.93 22.43
N GLU A 185 2.62 12.72 21.57
CA GLU A 185 2.04 12.26 20.30
C GLU A 185 3.11 11.65 19.41
N ARG A 186 4.28 12.29 19.34
CA ARG A 186 5.39 11.81 18.52
C ARG A 186 5.87 10.43 18.95
N ASN A 187 6.04 10.19 20.25
CA ASN A 187 6.49 8.88 20.72
C ASN A 187 5.42 7.79 20.53
N PHE A 188 4.15 8.16 20.58
CA PHE A 188 3.04 7.23 20.37
C PHE A 188 2.81 6.91 18.88
N TRP A 189 2.88 7.89 17.98
CA TRP A 189 2.58 7.70 16.55
C TRP A 189 3.78 7.20 15.73
N PHE A 190 5.01 7.49 16.15
CA PHE A 190 6.22 7.15 15.40
C PHE A 190 6.81 5.81 15.84
N THR A 191 5.94 4.86 16.19
CA THR A 191 6.32 3.45 16.36
C THR A 191 6.23 2.73 15.01
N ASP A 192 7.12 1.76 14.80
CA ASP A 192 7.18 0.92 13.60
C ASP A 192 6.30 -0.34 13.71
N VAL A 193 5.62 -0.51 14.85
CA VAL A 193 4.62 -1.56 15.08
C VAL A 193 3.34 -0.93 15.61
N TRP A 194 2.24 -1.17 14.90
CA TRP A 194 0.88 -0.79 15.31
C TRP A 194 0.07 -2.05 15.61
N ASP A 195 -0.72 -2.05 16.68
CA ASP A 195 -1.47 -3.23 17.14
C ASP A 195 -2.95 -2.95 17.47
N PHE A 196 -3.47 -1.81 17.04
CA PHE A 196 -4.88 -1.48 17.21
C PHE A 196 -5.77 -2.23 16.20
N LYS A 197 -6.98 -2.60 16.65
CA LYS A 197 -7.99 -3.25 15.80
C LYS A 197 -8.62 -2.25 14.83
N GLY A 198 -8.92 -2.70 13.61
CA GLY A 198 -9.75 -1.94 12.69
C GLY A 198 -11.12 -1.66 13.32
N LYS A 199 -11.62 -0.42 13.19
CA LYS A 199 -12.99 -0.10 13.60
C LYS A 199 -13.96 -0.66 12.56
N ASN A 200 -14.99 -1.38 13.00
CA ASN A 200 -16.11 -1.74 12.14
C ASN A 200 -16.73 -0.45 11.59
N LYS A 201 -17.11 -0.45 10.30
CA LYS A 201 -17.97 0.61 9.76
C LYS A 201 -19.29 0.53 10.52
N VAL A 202 -19.62 1.58 11.26
CA VAL A 202 -20.95 1.81 11.84
C VAL A 202 -21.87 2.29 10.73
#